data_AF-A0A7Y4R977-F1
#
_entry.id   AF-A0A7Y4R977-F1
#
_cell.length_a   1.000
_cell.length_b   1.000
_cell.length_c   1.000
_cell.angle_alpha   90.00
_cell.angle_beta   90.00
_cell.angle_gamma   90.00
#
_symmetry.space_group_name_H-M   'P 1'
#
loop_
_entity.id
_entity.type
_entity.pdbx_description
1 polymer ?
#
loop_
_entity_poly.entity_id
_entity_poly.type
_entity_poly.pdbx_seq_one_letter_code
_entity_poly.pdbx_strand_id
1 'polypeptide(L)'
;MKRLGWYVLLLAVAVDSASFAQTNIDPAHKFCWGENIGWANWADANGGTDGVIVDTTGGFLSGYVWGENVGWINAGDGAGPYANTDGTNFGLNILGDDDLDGFAWGENIGWVNFGWGAAGDLADRARWDGAAERFRGYAWGENVGWINLDDATHYVAVLFPCLVNDDCDDSDTCTQDACTAGSCANLSRLFGDVNNDGTVDIFDILCVLDGFAGVFNPPCTLTNLDLSGCPGGDGVIDIFDILGVLDGFAGVNVCGCPAGP
;
A
#
# COMPACT_ATOMS: atom_id res chain seq x y z
N MET A 1 -35.14 -17.68 -54.16
CA MET A 1 -35.07 -16.76 -53.01
C MET A 1 -34.08 -17.33 -52.01
N LYS A 2 -32.82 -16.84 -52.02
CA LYS A 2 -31.76 -17.27 -51.09
C LYS A 2 -31.74 -16.26 -49.94
N ARG A 3 -31.92 -16.71 -48.69
CA ARG A 3 -31.85 -15.88 -47.49
C ARG A 3 -30.38 -15.74 -47.08
N LEU A 4 -29.85 -14.52 -47.11
CA LEU A 4 -28.56 -14.17 -46.50
C LEU A 4 -28.78 -14.01 -44.99
N GLY A 5 -28.10 -14.81 -44.18
CA GLY A 5 -28.00 -14.60 -42.73
C GLY A 5 -26.74 -13.80 -42.43
N TRP A 6 -26.88 -12.69 -41.70
CA TRP A 6 -25.76 -11.95 -41.14
C TRP A 6 -25.38 -12.55 -39.78
N TYR A 7 -24.16 -13.07 -39.68
CA TYR A 7 -23.55 -13.40 -38.40
C TYR A 7 -22.83 -12.14 -37.89
N VAL A 8 -23.29 -11.61 -36.76
CA VAL A 8 -22.55 -10.60 -36.00
C VAL A 8 -21.52 -11.35 -35.16
N LEU A 9 -20.25 -11.16 -35.50
CA LEU A 9 -19.12 -11.68 -34.72
C LEU A 9 -18.93 -10.75 -33.52
N LEU A 10 -19.27 -11.22 -32.32
CA LEU A 10 -18.93 -10.54 -31.07
C LEU A 10 -17.41 -10.66 -30.87
N LEU A 11 -16.68 -9.56 -31.03
CA LEU A 11 -15.30 -9.44 -30.61
C LEU A 11 -15.30 -9.30 -29.07
N ALA A 12 -14.84 -10.32 -28.36
CA ALA A 12 -14.48 -10.19 -26.95
C ALA A 12 -13.20 -9.35 -26.87
N VAL A 13 -13.31 -8.12 -26.36
CA VAL A 13 -12.15 -7.34 -25.96
C VAL A 13 -11.64 -7.98 -24.67
N ALA A 14 -10.50 -8.66 -24.76
CA ALA A 14 -9.75 -9.03 -23.57
C ALA A 14 -9.29 -7.71 -22.93
N VAL A 15 -9.79 -7.43 -21.73
CA VAL A 15 -9.23 -6.38 -20.89
C VAL A 15 -7.95 -6.98 -20.35
N ASP A 16 -6.81 -6.59 -20.91
CA ASP A 16 -5.51 -6.91 -20.31
C ASP A 16 -5.50 -6.24 -18.94
N SER A 17 -5.70 -7.02 -17.88
CA SER A 17 -5.38 -6.60 -16.52
C SER A 17 -3.90 -6.27 -16.51
N ALA A 18 -3.58 -5.00 -16.29
CA ALA A 18 -2.21 -4.52 -16.18
C ALA A 18 -1.49 -5.36 -15.11
N SER A 19 -0.56 -6.19 -15.56
CA SER A 19 0.41 -6.86 -14.69
C SER A 19 1.36 -5.79 -14.15
N PHE A 20 1.11 -5.29 -12.94
CA PHE A 20 2.10 -4.48 -12.24
C PHE A 20 3.20 -5.39 -11.69
N ALA A 21 4.20 -5.68 -12.51
CA ALA A 21 5.52 -6.09 -12.04
C ALA A 21 6.40 -4.83 -11.97
N GLN A 22 5.96 -3.86 -11.17
CA GLN A 22 6.69 -2.62 -10.93
C GLN A 22 6.92 -2.52 -9.43
N THR A 23 8.15 -2.19 -9.04
CA THR A 23 8.54 -1.90 -7.65
C THR A 23 7.51 -0.99 -6.96
N ASN A 24 7.27 -1.22 -5.66
CA ASN A 24 6.46 -0.35 -4.82
C ASN A 24 7.32 0.61 -3.97
N ILE A 25 8.61 0.77 -4.31
CA ILE A 25 9.48 1.77 -3.68
C ILE A 25 9.13 3.16 -4.19
N ASP A 26 9.05 4.14 -3.29
CA ASP A 26 8.83 5.54 -3.62
C ASP A 26 9.96 6.06 -4.53
N PRO A 27 9.69 6.49 -5.77
CA PRO A 27 10.73 7.01 -6.66
C PRO A 27 11.42 8.28 -6.13
N ALA A 28 10.78 9.03 -5.21
CA ALA A 28 11.36 10.19 -4.54
C ALA A 28 12.27 9.80 -3.36
N HIS A 29 11.98 8.69 -2.68
CA HIS A 29 12.72 8.18 -1.53
C HIS A 29 13.11 6.71 -1.76
N LYS A 30 14.07 6.48 -2.66
CA LYS A 30 14.52 5.14 -3.07
C LYS A 30 15.97 4.81 -2.70
N PHE A 31 16.64 5.73 -2.00
CA PHE A 31 18.06 5.65 -1.74
C PHE A 31 18.34 5.44 -0.26
N CYS A 32 19.21 4.48 0.03
CA CYS A 32 19.90 4.39 1.30
C CYS A 32 21.43 4.49 1.08
N TRP A 33 22.21 4.51 2.16
CA TRP A 33 23.66 4.69 2.04
C TRP A 33 24.45 3.83 3.02
N GLY A 34 25.66 3.42 2.63
CA GLY A 34 26.64 2.85 3.55
C GLY A 34 28.07 3.20 3.15
N GLU A 35 28.96 3.32 4.13
CA GLU A 35 30.34 3.82 3.94
C GLU A 35 31.09 3.11 2.80
N ASN A 36 30.95 1.78 2.72
CA ASN A 36 31.67 0.98 1.72
C ASN A 36 30.79 0.56 0.52
N ILE A 37 29.48 0.79 0.56
CA ILE A 37 28.59 0.50 -0.59
C ILE A 37 28.26 1.72 -1.43
N GLY A 38 28.45 2.93 -0.88
CA GLY A 38 27.99 4.17 -1.49
C GLY A 38 26.47 4.32 -1.40
N TRP A 39 25.85 4.90 -2.43
CA TRP A 39 24.39 4.96 -2.56
C TRP A 39 23.83 3.63 -3.03
N ALA A 40 22.71 3.22 -2.44
CA ALA A 40 21.96 2.03 -2.84
C ALA A 40 20.54 2.41 -3.26
N ASN A 41 20.17 2.11 -4.51
CA ASN A 41 18.87 2.38 -5.12
C ASN A 41 18.00 1.13 -5.09
N TRP A 42 16.82 1.24 -4.47
CA TRP A 42 15.91 0.13 -4.25
C TRP A 42 14.83 -0.01 -5.33
N ALA A 43 14.63 1.02 -6.17
CA ALA A 43 13.51 1.05 -7.11
C ALA A 43 13.92 0.64 -8.54
N ASP A 44 15.04 1.13 -9.05
CA ASP A 44 15.24 1.22 -10.51
C ASP A 44 15.89 -0.02 -11.16
N ALA A 45 15.94 -1.17 -10.48
CA ALA A 45 16.55 -2.36 -11.05
C ALA A 45 15.84 -2.79 -12.34
N ASN A 46 16.63 -3.04 -13.40
CA ASN A 46 16.13 -3.29 -14.76
C ASN A 46 15.04 -2.29 -15.22
N GLY A 47 15.27 -0.99 -14.96
CA GLY A 47 14.31 0.06 -15.33
C GLY A 47 13.03 0.06 -14.48
N GLY A 48 13.07 -0.50 -13.28
CA GLY A 48 11.96 -0.56 -12.33
C GLY A 48 11.18 -1.88 -12.31
N THR A 49 11.52 -2.81 -13.22
CA THR A 49 10.82 -4.10 -13.36
C THR A 49 11.30 -5.17 -12.38
N ASP A 50 12.56 -5.08 -11.96
CA ASP A 50 13.16 -6.01 -11.00
C ASP A 50 13.51 -5.31 -9.67
N GLY A 51 13.01 -4.09 -9.46
CA GLY A 51 13.22 -3.33 -8.23
C GLY A 51 12.63 -4.03 -7.02
N VAL A 52 12.98 -3.56 -5.83
CA VAL A 52 12.48 -4.16 -4.60
C VAL A 52 10.95 -4.04 -4.55
N ILE A 53 10.30 -5.12 -4.18
CA ILE A 53 8.87 -5.15 -3.84
C ILE A 53 8.77 -5.50 -2.37
N VAL A 54 8.00 -4.72 -1.62
CA VAL A 54 7.71 -4.90 -0.20
C VAL A 54 6.30 -5.45 -0.07
N ASP A 55 6.17 -6.74 0.20
CA ASP A 55 4.88 -7.39 0.42
C ASP A 55 4.61 -7.48 1.93
N THR A 56 3.94 -6.46 2.47
CA THR A 56 3.56 -6.41 3.89
C THR A 56 2.49 -7.41 4.26
N THR A 57 1.68 -7.87 3.28
CA THR A 57 0.63 -8.89 3.52
C THR A 57 1.23 -10.29 3.55
N GLY A 58 2.15 -10.59 2.63
CA GLY A 58 2.93 -11.82 2.58
C GLY A 58 4.04 -11.88 3.62
N GLY A 59 4.49 -10.72 4.13
CA GLY A 59 5.53 -10.60 5.15
C GLY A 59 6.94 -10.78 4.62
N PHE A 60 7.24 -10.35 3.40
CA PHE A 60 8.57 -10.50 2.80
C PHE A 60 8.86 -9.44 1.73
N LEU A 61 10.14 -9.34 1.34
CA LEU A 61 10.58 -8.52 0.21
C LEU A 61 11.12 -9.40 -0.91
N SER A 62 11.15 -8.87 -2.12
CA SER A 62 11.76 -9.51 -3.29
C SER A 62 12.39 -8.49 -4.21
N GLY A 63 13.17 -8.95 -5.19
CA GLY A 63 13.78 -8.08 -6.21
C GLY A 63 15.20 -7.64 -5.85
N TYR A 64 15.67 -6.58 -6.50
CA TYR A 64 17.07 -6.20 -6.48
C TYR A 64 17.29 -4.74 -6.09
N VAL A 65 18.33 -4.53 -5.29
CA VAL A 65 18.90 -3.22 -4.94
C VAL A 65 20.17 -3.01 -5.77
N TRP A 66 20.34 -1.83 -6.36
CA TRP A 66 21.59 -1.43 -7.00
C TRP A 66 22.47 -0.64 -6.04
N GLY A 67 23.61 -1.18 -5.62
CA GLY A 67 24.63 -0.43 -4.89
C GLY A 67 25.71 0.12 -5.83
N GLU A 68 25.97 1.43 -5.79
CA GLU A 68 26.88 2.13 -6.70
C GLU A 68 28.29 1.49 -6.74
N ASN A 69 28.81 1.07 -5.59
CA ASN A 69 30.16 0.52 -5.47
C ASN A 69 30.21 -1.01 -5.49
N VAL A 70 29.05 -1.68 -5.43
CA VAL A 70 28.96 -3.12 -5.10
C VAL A 70 28.10 -3.92 -6.09
N GLY A 71 27.39 -3.25 -6.99
CA GLY A 71 26.52 -3.88 -7.96
C GLY A 71 25.19 -4.34 -7.36
N TRP A 72 24.62 -5.40 -7.92
CA TRP A 72 23.30 -5.91 -7.53
C TRP A 72 23.33 -6.65 -6.19
N ILE A 73 22.30 -6.39 -5.38
CA ILE A 73 22.01 -7.08 -4.13
C ILE A 73 20.59 -7.65 -4.24
N ASN A 74 20.46 -8.97 -4.14
CA ASN A 74 19.19 -9.69 -4.21
C ASN A 74 18.52 -9.72 -2.83
N ALA A 75 17.32 -9.15 -2.71
CA ALA A 75 16.51 -9.11 -1.50
C ALA A 75 15.60 -10.33 -1.33
N GLY A 76 15.47 -11.17 -2.35
CA GLY A 76 14.64 -12.38 -2.37
C GLY A 76 14.03 -12.65 -3.76
N ASP A 77 13.60 -13.88 -3.99
CA ASP A 77 13.10 -14.34 -5.29
C ASP A 77 11.59 -14.18 -5.50
N GLY A 78 10.86 -13.66 -4.49
CA GLY A 78 9.41 -13.49 -4.55
C GLY A 78 8.60 -14.69 -4.07
N ALA A 79 9.26 -15.79 -3.65
CA ALA A 79 8.62 -16.96 -3.08
C ALA A 79 8.74 -17.01 -1.54
N GLY A 80 8.75 -15.84 -0.90
CA GLY A 80 8.84 -15.72 0.55
C GLY A 80 7.53 -16.11 1.28
N PRO A 81 7.53 -16.08 2.63
CA PRO A 81 8.67 -15.81 3.50
C PRO A 81 9.79 -16.84 3.37
N TYR A 82 11.02 -16.39 3.57
CA TYR A 82 12.22 -17.19 3.37
C TYR A 82 12.63 -17.93 4.63
N ALA A 83 13.00 -19.20 4.48
CA ALA A 83 13.48 -20.02 5.60
C ALA A 83 14.83 -19.54 6.13
N ASN A 84 15.68 -18.94 5.27
CA ASN A 84 17.00 -18.41 5.62
C ASN A 84 17.91 -19.44 6.35
N THR A 85 17.71 -20.74 6.07
CA THR A 85 18.50 -21.82 6.69
C THR A 85 19.79 -22.14 5.93
N ASP A 86 19.84 -21.82 4.63
CA ASP A 86 20.99 -21.97 3.75
C ASP A 86 20.90 -20.99 2.56
N GLY A 87 21.87 -21.05 1.66
CA GLY A 87 21.94 -20.16 0.49
C GLY A 87 20.99 -20.52 -0.67
N THR A 88 20.07 -21.47 -0.50
CA THR A 88 19.12 -21.88 -1.56
C THR A 88 17.72 -21.27 -1.38
N ASN A 89 17.36 -20.90 -0.16
CA ASN A 89 16.13 -20.16 0.16
C ASN A 89 16.50 -19.04 1.13
N PHE A 90 16.72 -17.85 0.57
CA PHE A 90 17.15 -16.68 1.29
C PHE A 90 16.40 -15.45 0.80
N GLY A 91 16.32 -14.45 1.67
CA GLY A 91 15.73 -13.16 1.38
C GLY A 91 15.30 -12.47 2.66
N LEU A 92 14.69 -11.30 2.48
CA LEU A 92 14.26 -10.46 3.60
C LEU A 92 12.80 -10.75 3.96
N ASN A 93 12.57 -10.97 5.25
CA ASN A 93 11.25 -11.16 5.84
C ASN A 93 10.86 -9.93 6.66
N ILE A 94 9.56 -9.67 6.76
CA ILE A 94 8.96 -8.72 7.69
C ILE A 94 8.34 -9.55 8.81
N LEU A 95 8.82 -9.37 10.03
CA LEU A 95 8.29 -10.04 11.21
C LEU A 95 7.02 -9.33 11.71
N GLY A 96 6.25 -10.00 12.59
CA GLY A 96 4.99 -9.45 13.11
C GLY A 96 5.14 -8.23 14.02
N ASP A 97 6.36 -7.84 14.40
CA ASP A 97 6.73 -6.62 15.11
C ASP A 97 7.34 -5.55 14.18
N ASP A 98 7.16 -5.71 12.87
CA ASP A 98 7.69 -4.89 11.79
C ASP A 98 9.23 -4.91 11.65
N ASP A 99 9.95 -5.67 12.47
CA ASP A 99 11.38 -5.87 12.30
C ASP A 99 11.67 -6.64 11.01
N LEU A 100 12.75 -6.26 10.32
CA LEU A 100 13.27 -7.05 9.23
C LEU A 100 14.14 -8.19 9.77
N ASP A 101 14.08 -9.32 9.07
CA ASP A 101 14.91 -10.50 9.34
C ASP A 101 15.41 -11.11 8.03
N GLY A 102 16.40 -11.99 8.15
CA GLY A 102 16.98 -12.72 7.02
C GLY A 102 18.17 -12.02 6.37
N PHE A 103 18.47 -12.47 5.15
CA PHE A 103 19.70 -12.10 4.45
C PHE A 103 19.44 -11.73 2.99
N ALA A 104 20.04 -10.63 2.55
CA ALA A 104 20.18 -10.30 1.15
C ALA A 104 21.56 -10.74 0.64
N TRP A 105 21.68 -10.98 -0.68
CA TRP A 105 22.92 -11.45 -1.30
C TRP A 105 23.43 -10.50 -2.36
N GLY A 106 24.63 -9.95 -2.18
CA GLY A 106 25.33 -9.18 -3.21
C GLY A 106 26.47 -9.98 -3.83
N GLU A 107 26.52 -10.07 -5.17
CA GLU A 107 27.53 -10.87 -5.87
C GLU A 107 28.97 -10.47 -5.55
N ASN A 108 29.21 -9.18 -5.28
CA ASN A 108 30.54 -8.64 -4.99
C ASN A 108 30.83 -8.45 -3.49
N ILE A 109 29.83 -8.64 -2.62
CA ILE A 109 29.93 -8.30 -1.18
C ILE A 109 29.46 -9.41 -0.25
N GLY A 110 28.88 -10.48 -0.79
CA GLY A 110 28.35 -11.60 -0.01
C GLY A 110 27.04 -11.25 0.71
N TRP A 111 26.86 -11.86 1.88
CA TRP A 111 25.63 -11.74 2.68
C TRP A 111 25.53 -10.38 3.38
N VAL A 112 24.33 -9.80 3.32
CA VAL A 112 23.91 -8.63 4.09
C VAL A 112 22.80 -9.08 5.03
N ASN A 113 23.04 -8.95 6.34
CA ASN A 113 22.15 -9.36 7.41
C ASN A 113 21.23 -8.21 7.85
N PHE A 114 19.92 -8.43 7.84
CA PHE A 114 18.91 -7.49 8.31
C PHE A 114 18.37 -7.84 9.71
N GLY A 115 18.59 -9.08 10.19
CA GLY A 115 18.20 -9.58 11.51
C GLY A 115 19.33 -9.68 12.54
N TRP A 116 20.29 -8.75 12.53
CA TRP A 116 21.56 -8.88 13.30
C TRP A 116 21.46 -8.63 14.83
N GLY A 117 20.26 -8.44 15.39
CA GLY A 117 20.04 -8.10 16.81
C GLY A 117 18.96 -8.95 17.49
N ALA A 118 18.86 -8.86 18.82
CA ALA A 118 17.77 -9.49 19.57
C ALA A 118 16.46 -8.70 19.41
N ALA A 119 15.33 -9.39 19.56
CA ALA A 119 14.01 -8.76 19.61
C ALA A 119 13.98 -7.70 20.74
N GLY A 120 13.64 -6.45 20.40
CA GLY A 120 13.55 -5.33 21.35
C GLY A 120 14.68 -4.28 21.31
N ASP A 121 15.75 -4.47 20.52
CA ASP A 121 16.76 -3.42 20.23
C ASP A 121 16.28 -2.49 19.09
N LEU A 122 15.13 -1.84 19.30
CA LEU A 122 14.24 -1.38 18.23
C LEU A 122 14.77 -0.23 17.36
N ALA A 123 15.61 0.67 17.89
CA ALA A 123 15.98 1.88 17.15
C ALA A 123 16.97 1.59 16.01
N ASP A 124 17.95 0.73 16.26
CA ASP A 124 19.08 0.54 15.34
C ASP A 124 18.88 -0.65 14.40
N ARG A 125 17.93 -1.55 14.66
CA ARG A 125 17.65 -2.69 13.77
C ARG A 125 16.94 -2.26 12.49
N ALA A 126 17.28 -2.94 11.40
CA ALA A 126 16.53 -2.81 10.16
C ALA A 126 15.07 -3.21 10.41
N ARG A 127 14.15 -2.31 10.12
CA ARG A 127 12.71 -2.53 10.31
C ARG A 127 11.90 -1.76 9.29
N TRP A 128 10.70 -2.23 9.06
CA TRP A 128 9.63 -1.51 8.40
C TRP A 128 8.95 -0.58 9.43
N ASP A 129 8.64 0.65 9.04
CA ASP A 129 7.83 1.59 9.83
C ASP A 129 6.56 1.88 9.04
N GLY A 130 5.50 1.14 9.32
CA GLY A 130 4.22 1.26 8.63
C GLY A 130 3.55 2.61 8.79
N ALA A 131 3.83 3.34 9.88
CA ALA A 131 3.23 4.66 10.10
C ALA A 131 3.91 5.76 9.27
N ALA A 132 5.21 5.63 9.02
CA ALA A 132 5.97 6.56 8.19
C ALA A 132 6.25 6.04 6.77
N GLU A 133 5.70 4.86 6.44
CA GLU A 133 5.85 4.13 5.19
C GLU A 133 7.31 4.03 4.70
N ARG A 134 8.25 3.78 5.63
CA ARG A 134 9.69 3.72 5.31
C ARG A 134 10.46 2.65 6.06
N PHE A 135 11.62 2.31 5.51
CA PHE A 135 12.61 1.55 6.25
C PHE A 135 13.36 2.42 7.27
N ARG A 136 13.82 1.75 8.33
CA ARG A 136 14.52 2.33 9.47
C ARG A 136 15.67 1.43 9.91
N GLY A 137 16.49 1.94 10.83
CA GLY A 137 17.69 1.31 11.38
C GLY A 137 18.77 0.98 10.37
N TYR A 138 19.51 -0.10 10.63
CA TYR A 138 20.73 -0.45 9.92
C TYR A 138 20.75 -1.93 9.52
N ALA A 139 21.37 -2.24 8.38
CA ALA A 139 21.73 -3.59 7.99
C ALA A 139 23.26 -3.77 8.04
N TRP A 140 23.74 -5.01 8.19
CA TRP A 140 25.16 -5.30 8.31
C TRP A 140 25.64 -6.26 7.22
N GLY A 141 26.61 -5.87 6.41
CA GLY A 141 27.28 -6.77 5.48
C GLY A 141 28.72 -7.03 5.89
N GLU A 142 29.16 -8.30 5.87
CA GLU A 142 30.50 -8.69 6.34
C GLU A 142 31.63 -7.94 5.61
N ASN A 143 31.47 -7.71 4.31
CA ASN A 143 32.48 -7.07 3.47
C ASN A 143 32.29 -5.56 3.29
N VAL A 144 31.22 -5.00 3.85
CA VAL A 144 30.83 -3.59 3.62
C VAL A 144 30.50 -2.81 4.90
N GLY A 145 30.36 -3.49 6.03
CA GLY A 145 29.99 -2.89 7.30
C GLY A 145 28.52 -2.46 7.34
N TRP A 146 28.27 -1.35 8.03
CA TRP A 146 26.92 -0.83 8.27
C TRP A 146 26.33 -0.13 7.04
N ILE A 147 25.07 -0.43 6.76
CA ILE A 147 24.23 0.21 5.76
C ILE A 147 23.10 0.92 6.50
N ASN A 148 22.97 2.23 6.32
CA ASN A 148 22.00 3.09 6.98
C ASN A 148 20.71 3.19 6.17
N LEU A 149 19.58 2.79 6.77
CA LEU A 149 18.22 2.94 6.23
C LEU A 149 17.45 4.09 6.92
N ASP A 150 17.95 4.60 8.05
CA ASP A 150 17.28 5.58 8.91
C ASP A 150 17.80 7.02 8.78
N ASP A 151 18.35 7.40 7.62
CA ASP A 151 18.72 8.79 7.41
C ASP A 151 17.45 9.67 7.36
N ALA A 152 17.52 10.87 7.93
CA ALA A 152 16.38 11.79 7.97
C ALA A 152 15.99 12.33 6.58
N THR A 153 16.92 12.28 5.61
CA THR A 153 16.78 12.89 4.28
C THR A 153 16.91 11.89 3.14
N HIS A 154 17.76 10.89 3.27
CA HIS A 154 18.01 9.88 2.24
C HIS A 154 17.64 8.49 2.74
N TYR A 155 16.36 8.17 2.60
CA TYR A 155 15.79 6.91 3.05
C TYR A 155 15.02 6.22 1.95
N VAL A 156 14.64 4.99 2.25
CA VAL A 156 13.82 4.15 1.36
C VAL A 156 12.41 4.13 1.91
N ALA A 157 11.48 4.70 1.16
CA ALA A 157 10.06 4.66 1.43
C ALA A 157 9.36 3.70 0.46
N VAL A 158 8.20 3.24 0.86
CA VAL A 158 7.33 2.39 0.05
C VAL A 158 6.09 3.21 -0.24
N LEU A 159 5.72 3.29 -1.51
CA LEU A 159 4.37 3.70 -1.89
C LEU A 159 3.57 2.42 -1.99
N PHE A 160 2.45 2.32 -1.27
CA PHE A 160 1.45 1.34 -1.62
C PHE A 160 0.61 1.97 -2.74
N PRO A 161 0.82 1.62 -4.02
CA PRO A 161 -0.03 2.15 -5.06
C PRO A 161 -1.43 1.62 -4.81
N CYS A 162 -2.32 2.49 -4.37
CA CYS A 162 -3.74 2.21 -4.42
C CYS A 162 -4.12 1.88 -5.87
N LEU A 163 -5.01 0.92 -6.04
CA LEU A 163 -5.59 0.53 -7.33
C LEU A 163 -7.02 1.03 -7.44
N VAL A 164 -7.71 1.10 -6.31
CA VAL A 164 -9.07 1.63 -6.16
C VAL A 164 -9.14 2.57 -4.96
N ASN A 165 -10.19 3.39 -4.90
CA ASN A 165 -10.43 4.29 -3.77
C ASN A 165 -10.52 3.53 -2.43
N ASP A 166 -11.05 2.31 -2.44
CA ASP A 166 -11.18 1.47 -1.25
C ASP A 166 -9.82 1.07 -0.66
N ASP A 167 -8.74 1.07 -1.45
CA ASP A 167 -7.38 0.84 -0.92
C ASP A 167 -6.87 2.03 -0.09
N CYS A 168 -7.58 3.17 -0.14
CA CYS A 168 -7.25 4.40 0.56
C CYS A 168 -8.13 4.68 1.77
N ASP A 169 -8.98 3.73 2.15
CA ASP A 169 -9.86 3.84 3.33
C ASP A 169 -9.03 4.07 4.59
N ASP A 170 -9.05 5.30 5.11
CA ASP A 170 -8.44 5.68 6.39
C ASP A 170 -9.40 5.53 7.58
N SER A 171 -10.56 4.93 7.33
CA SER A 171 -11.65 4.71 8.25
C SER A 171 -12.26 5.99 8.84
N ASP A 172 -11.96 7.16 8.27
CA ASP A 172 -12.62 8.42 8.59
C ASP A 172 -13.80 8.67 7.65
N THR A 173 -15.02 8.57 8.16
CA THR A 173 -16.24 8.86 7.37
C THR A 173 -16.32 10.32 6.87
N CYS A 174 -15.46 11.22 7.36
CA CYS A 174 -15.35 12.61 6.90
C CYS A 174 -14.26 12.88 5.89
N THR A 175 -13.58 11.85 5.40
CA THR A 175 -12.70 11.93 4.25
C THR A 175 -13.38 11.24 3.07
N GLN A 176 -13.10 11.74 1.87
CA GLN A 176 -13.30 11.02 0.64
C GLN A 176 -11.97 10.34 0.32
N ASP A 177 -11.99 9.02 0.35
CA ASP A 177 -10.84 8.20 -0.03
C ASP A 177 -10.75 8.21 -1.55
N ALA A 178 -9.68 8.78 -2.06
CA ALA A 178 -9.44 8.88 -3.49
C ALA A 178 -8.08 8.29 -3.81
N CYS A 179 -8.10 7.23 -4.62
CA CYS A 179 -6.89 6.75 -5.25
C CYS A 179 -6.63 7.53 -6.53
N THR A 180 -5.62 8.41 -6.51
CA THR A 180 -5.23 9.19 -7.68
C THR A 180 -3.80 8.86 -8.07
N ALA A 181 -3.63 8.25 -9.25
CA ALA A 181 -2.33 7.89 -9.81
C ALA A 181 -1.46 7.01 -8.89
N GLY A 182 -2.07 6.07 -8.16
CA GLY A 182 -1.34 5.19 -7.23
C GLY A 182 -0.92 5.88 -5.95
N SER A 183 -1.61 6.94 -5.55
CA SER A 183 -1.42 7.59 -4.25
C SER A 183 -2.77 7.88 -3.62
N CYS A 184 -2.87 7.60 -2.33
CA CYS A 184 -4.06 7.92 -1.56
C CYS A 184 -4.14 9.41 -1.26
N ALA A 185 -5.33 9.95 -1.45
CA ALA A 185 -5.69 11.30 -1.11
C ALA A 185 -7.01 11.28 -0.34
N ASN A 186 -6.95 11.68 0.94
CA ASN A 186 -8.10 11.69 1.82
C ASN A 186 -8.60 13.13 1.91
N LEU A 187 -9.56 13.45 1.05
CA LEU A 187 -10.08 14.81 0.90
C LEU A 187 -11.17 15.05 1.95
N SER A 188 -11.03 16.09 2.76
CA SER A 188 -12.06 16.40 3.76
C SER A 188 -13.41 16.67 3.10
N ARG A 189 -14.45 15.97 3.57
CA ARG A 189 -15.86 16.12 3.21
C ARG A 189 -16.73 16.38 4.45
N LEU A 190 -17.96 16.81 4.22
CA LEU A 190 -18.95 16.94 5.29
C LEU A 190 -19.48 15.55 5.66
N PHE A 191 -19.60 15.25 6.96
CA PHE A 191 -20.27 14.02 7.39
C PHE A 191 -21.71 14.02 6.85
N GLY A 192 -22.11 12.92 6.20
CA GLY A 192 -23.42 12.80 5.55
C GLY A 192 -23.51 13.32 4.11
N ASP A 193 -22.49 14.02 3.60
CA ASP A 193 -22.37 14.39 2.18
C ASP A 193 -21.74 13.21 1.43
N VAL A 194 -22.59 12.25 1.05
CA VAL A 194 -22.15 10.98 0.46
C VAL A 194 -22.03 11.06 -1.06
N ASN A 195 -22.62 12.09 -1.66
CA ASN A 195 -22.47 12.38 -3.09
C ASN A 195 -21.37 13.43 -3.37
N ASN A 196 -20.72 13.97 -2.35
CA ASN A 196 -19.61 14.92 -2.42
C ASN A 196 -19.92 16.18 -3.26
N ASP A 197 -21.14 16.70 -3.18
CA ASP A 197 -21.53 17.95 -3.83
C ASP A 197 -21.29 19.20 -2.95
N GLY A 198 -20.83 18.99 -1.71
CA GLY A 198 -20.52 20.02 -0.74
C GLY A 198 -21.71 20.41 0.14
N THR A 199 -22.83 19.71 0.04
CA THR A 199 -24.02 19.91 0.87
C THR A 199 -24.57 18.58 1.36
N VAL A 200 -25.08 18.55 2.60
CA VAL A 200 -25.86 17.41 3.09
C VAL A 200 -27.32 17.72 2.83
N ASP A 201 -27.97 16.95 1.95
CA ASP A 201 -29.38 17.13 1.61
C ASP A 201 -30.10 15.81 1.23
N ILE A 202 -31.22 15.91 0.50
CA ILE A 202 -32.03 14.74 0.13
C ILE A 202 -31.34 13.86 -0.91
N PHE A 203 -30.44 14.41 -1.72
CA PHE A 203 -29.72 13.66 -2.74
C PHE A 203 -28.72 12.68 -2.12
N ASP A 204 -28.21 12.96 -0.93
CA ASP A 204 -27.39 12.01 -0.14
C ASP A 204 -28.20 10.79 0.28
N ILE A 205 -29.43 11.01 0.78
CA ILE A 205 -30.33 9.92 1.17
C ILE A 205 -30.70 9.07 -0.06
N LEU A 206 -30.92 9.70 -1.21
CA LEU A 206 -31.19 8.96 -2.46
C LEU A 206 -30.01 8.08 -2.85
N CYS A 207 -28.79 8.55 -2.63
CA CYS A 207 -27.58 7.76 -2.87
C CYS A 207 -27.48 6.53 -1.95
N VAL A 208 -27.83 6.65 -0.67
CA VAL A 208 -27.90 5.50 0.24
C VAL A 208 -29.00 4.51 -0.20
N LEU A 209 -30.16 5.01 -0.62
CA LEU A 209 -31.26 4.17 -1.12
C LEU A 209 -30.91 3.42 -2.41
N ASP A 210 -30.14 4.04 -3.31
CA ASP A 210 -29.59 3.34 -4.48
C ASP A 210 -28.59 2.24 -4.04
N GLY A 211 -27.79 2.51 -3.00
CA GLY A 211 -26.92 1.52 -2.36
C GLY A 211 -27.67 0.29 -1.83
N PHE A 212 -28.86 0.46 -1.23
CA PHE A 212 -29.71 -0.66 -0.80
C PHE A 212 -30.15 -1.54 -1.97
N ALA A 213 -30.34 -0.94 -3.15
CA ALA A 213 -30.67 -1.64 -4.37
C ALA A 213 -29.43 -2.27 -5.05
N GLY A 214 -28.25 -2.13 -4.45
CA GLY A 214 -26.96 -2.57 -4.99
C GLY A 214 -26.48 -1.72 -6.17
N VAL A 215 -26.97 -0.48 -6.28
CA VAL A 215 -26.62 0.45 -7.35
C VAL A 215 -25.62 1.47 -6.81
N PHE A 216 -24.38 1.40 -7.28
CA PHE A 216 -23.29 2.29 -6.89
C PHE A 216 -22.79 3.04 -8.11
N ASN A 217 -23.11 4.32 -8.23
CA ASN A 217 -22.67 5.18 -9.32
C ASN A 217 -21.83 6.31 -8.75
N PRO A 218 -20.59 6.53 -9.23
CA PRO A 218 -19.79 7.66 -8.78
C PRO A 218 -20.59 8.97 -8.92
N PRO A 219 -20.63 9.82 -7.87
CA PRO A 219 -19.83 9.78 -6.64
C PRO A 219 -20.37 8.92 -5.47
N CYS A 220 -21.52 8.29 -5.62
CA CYS A 220 -22.19 7.47 -4.59
C CYS A 220 -21.69 6.01 -4.61
N THR A 221 -20.46 5.82 -4.11
CA THR A 221 -19.78 4.52 -3.97
C THR A 221 -20.11 3.88 -2.63
N LEU A 222 -19.92 2.55 -2.51
CA LEU A 222 -20.16 1.81 -1.26
C LEU A 222 -19.50 2.49 -0.05
N THR A 223 -18.22 2.78 -0.16
CA THR A 223 -17.38 3.42 0.87
C THR A 223 -17.89 4.80 1.29
N ASN A 224 -18.48 5.56 0.35
CA ASN A 224 -19.05 6.87 0.67
C ASN A 224 -20.39 6.77 1.39
N LEU A 225 -21.15 5.70 1.13
CA LEU A 225 -22.49 5.46 1.64
C LEU A 225 -22.50 4.77 3.01
N ASP A 226 -21.46 3.99 3.31
CA ASP A 226 -21.32 3.20 4.53
C ASP A 226 -20.85 4.09 5.70
N LEU A 227 -21.82 4.77 6.32
CA LEU A 227 -21.58 5.71 7.42
C LEU A 227 -21.72 5.05 8.79
N SER A 228 -22.38 3.90 8.86
CA SER A 228 -22.67 3.21 10.11
C SER A 228 -21.60 2.17 10.45
N GLY A 229 -21.26 1.99 11.74
CA GLY A 229 -20.27 0.97 12.14
C GLY A 229 -18.86 1.47 12.44
N CYS A 230 -18.69 2.77 12.67
CA CYS A 230 -17.39 3.44 12.84
C CYS A 230 -16.31 2.67 13.64
N PRO A 231 -15.01 2.80 13.26
CA PRO A 231 -14.49 3.51 12.07
C PRO A 231 -14.69 2.73 10.75
N GLY A 232 -14.87 3.43 9.62
CA GLY A 232 -14.79 2.81 8.28
C GLY A 232 -16.01 2.02 7.78
N GLY A 233 -17.20 2.26 8.32
CA GLY A 233 -18.39 1.50 7.93
C GLY A 233 -18.45 0.10 8.55
N ASP A 234 -19.58 -0.60 8.45
CA ASP A 234 -19.70 -2.02 8.84
C ASP A 234 -19.75 -2.98 7.64
N GLY A 235 -19.56 -2.44 6.43
CA GLY A 235 -19.64 -3.14 5.17
C GLY A 235 -21.06 -3.39 4.69
N VAL A 236 -22.08 -2.84 5.36
CA VAL A 236 -23.49 -3.09 5.09
C VAL A 236 -24.25 -1.79 4.92
N ILE A 237 -24.71 -1.53 3.69
CA ILE A 237 -25.61 -0.40 3.46
C ILE A 237 -27.01 -0.72 4.01
N ASP A 238 -27.37 -0.09 5.10
CA ASP A 238 -28.64 -0.25 5.79
C ASP A 238 -29.23 1.06 6.36
N ILE A 239 -30.26 0.93 7.20
CA ILE A 239 -31.01 2.08 7.72
C ILE A 239 -30.14 3.00 8.59
N PHE A 240 -29.09 2.47 9.20
CA PHE A 240 -28.18 3.24 10.04
C PHE A 240 -27.33 4.22 9.22
N ASP A 241 -27.06 3.94 7.95
CA ASP A 241 -26.38 4.89 7.07
C ASP A 241 -27.26 6.10 6.72
N ILE A 242 -28.56 5.86 6.52
CA ILE A 242 -29.53 6.95 6.36
C ILE A 242 -29.58 7.81 7.62
N LEU A 243 -29.46 7.21 8.81
CA LEU A 243 -29.37 7.96 10.05
C LEU A 243 -28.06 8.76 10.13
N GLY A 244 -26.95 8.22 9.61
CA GLY A 244 -25.70 8.96 9.45
C GLY A 244 -25.86 10.22 8.58
N VAL A 245 -26.52 10.11 7.42
CA VAL A 245 -26.82 11.27 6.57
C VAL A 245 -27.68 12.30 7.32
N LEU A 246 -28.69 11.85 8.07
CA LEU A 246 -29.57 12.73 8.84
C LEU A 246 -28.84 13.41 10.01
N ASP A 247 -27.88 12.75 10.63
CA ASP A 247 -27.01 13.34 11.64
C ASP A 247 -26.13 14.44 11.02
N GLY A 248 -25.55 14.17 9.84
CA GLY A 248 -24.85 15.18 9.04
C GLY A 248 -25.74 16.39 8.71
N PHE A 249 -26.99 16.15 8.29
CA PHE A 249 -27.98 17.18 8.01
C PHE A 249 -28.33 18.00 9.26
N ALA A 250 -28.38 17.37 10.43
CA ALA A 250 -28.60 18.03 11.72
C ALA A 250 -27.36 18.79 12.24
N GLY A 251 -26.23 18.72 11.53
CA GLY A 251 -24.96 19.31 11.93
C GLY A 251 -24.24 18.53 13.04
N VAL A 252 -24.64 17.28 13.27
CA VAL A 252 -23.91 16.34 14.10
C VAL A 252 -22.76 15.79 13.26
N ASN A 253 -21.54 15.96 13.75
CA ASN A 253 -20.36 15.48 13.07
C ASN A 253 -19.66 14.39 13.91
N VAL A 254 -19.51 13.20 13.32
CA VAL A 254 -18.98 11.99 13.96
C VAL A 254 -17.72 11.44 13.25
N CYS A 255 -16.93 12.32 12.59
CA CYS A 255 -15.62 11.96 12.04
C CYS A 255 -14.75 11.15 13.03
N GLY A 256 -14.17 10.04 12.58
CA GLY A 256 -13.17 9.26 13.33
C GLY A 256 -13.55 8.73 14.72
N CYS A 257 -14.84 8.61 15.06
CA CYS A 257 -15.46 8.23 16.36
C CYS A 257 -14.56 7.98 17.60
N PRO A 258 -14.84 8.65 18.76
CA PRO A 258 -16.10 8.39 19.46
C PRO A 258 -16.78 9.59 20.17
N ALA A 259 -18.12 9.52 20.31
CA ALA A 259 -18.83 9.87 21.56
C ALA A 259 -20.20 9.18 21.63
N GLY A 260 -20.21 7.89 21.98
CA GLY A 260 -21.37 7.25 22.60
C GLY A 260 -21.07 6.99 24.09
N PRO A 261 -22.07 7.08 25.00
CA PRO A 261 -21.90 6.68 26.40
C PRO A 261 -21.62 5.18 26.57
#